data_AF-A0A0G3V6E7-F1
#
_entry.id   AF-A0A0G3V6E7-F1
#
_cell.length_a   1.000
_cell.length_b   1.000
_cell.length_c   1.000
_cell.angle_alpha   90.00
_cell.angle_beta   90.00
_cell.angle_gamma   90.00
#
_symmetry.space_group_name_H-M   'P 1'
#
loop_
_entity.id
_entity.type
_entity.pdbx_description
1 polymer ?
#
loop_
_entity_poly.entity_id
_entity_poly.type
_entity_poly.pdbx_seq_one_letter_code
_entity_poly.pdbx_strand_id
1 'polypeptide(L)'
;MSPDPSSLVALDRYPILDLSSSRAAELISQCRSDIQRNGMAVLPRFVHHEMLPAMAAEAEKLSTGSYHQDLVGTPYLEVPGEHWPIDHPRLASGRSALTAIPYDVFPESSALRALYEWDPLLRFIQAALGLDALYRYADPLSALNVAAMHDGDELAWHFDQTDFVVSLALQRPHIGGEFVCAPLVRSPDNENYELVASCLNDDDGAPIIVVPFEPGSLMLFEGRNSLHRVNKISGPVARHVALLGYDRLPEQHGSELLKTIRYGRTT
;
A
#
# COMPACT_ATOMS: atom_id res chain seq x y z
N MET A 1 14.34 -23.33 -3.87
CA MET A 1 15.25 -22.40 -3.18
C MET A 1 14.67 -21.01 -3.34
N SER A 2 14.65 -20.22 -2.26
CA SER A 2 14.25 -18.81 -2.33
C SER A 2 15.24 -18.01 -3.18
N PRO A 3 14.80 -17.06 -4.03
CA PRO A 3 15.72 -16.21 -4.77
C PRO A 3 16.54 -15.34 -3.83
N ASP A 4 17.76 -14.98 -4.22
CA ASP A 4 18.55 -13.96 -3.51
C ASP A 4 17.87 -12.59 -3.68
N PRO A 5 17.38 -11.94 -2.61
CA PRO A 5 16.70 -10.65 -2.74
C PRO A 5 17.60 -9.56 -3.34
N SER A 6 18.92 -9.66 -3.18
CA SER A 6 19.86 -8.68 -3.72
C SER A 6 19.90 -8.67 -5.25
N SER A 7 19.59 -9.80 -5.91
CA SER A 7 19.50 -9.87 -7.37
C SER A 7 18.16 -9.38 -7.92
N LEU A 8 17.18 -9.09 -7.06
CA LEU A 8 15.87 -8.57 -7.47
C LEU A 8 15.84 -7.05 -7.55
N VAL A 9 16.68 -6.38 -6.76
CA VAL A 9 16.68 -4.92 -6.58
C VAL A 9 17.76 -4.28 -7.46
N ALA A 10 17.42 -3.16 -8.10
CA ALA A 10 18.36 -2.33 -8.85
C ALA A 10 19.35 -1.59 -7.93
N LEU A 11 20.28 -2.34 -7.33
CA LEU A 11 21.23 -1.85 -6.32
C LEU A 11 22.24 -0.83 -6.86
N ASP A 12 22.44 -0.79 -8.18
CA ASP A 12 23.20 0.25 -8.87
C ASP A 12 22.53 1.63 -8.71
N ARG A 13 21.19 1.65 -8.67
CA ARG A 13 20.35 2.85 -8.47
C ARG A 13 20.04 3.09 -7.00
N TYR A 14 19.75 2.04 -6.25
CA TYR A 14 19.32 2.09 -4.85
C TYR A 14 20.35 1.40 -3.94
N PRO A 15 21.34 2.14 -3.41
CA PRO A 15 22.46 1.57 -2.65
C PRO A 15 22.05 1.19 -1.21
N ILE A 16 21.04 0.32 -1.08
CA ILE A 16 20.42 -0.02 0.22
C ILE A 16 21.22 -1.03 1.05
N LEU A 17 22.30 -1.59 0.49
CA LEU A 17 23.19 -2.51 1.21
C LEU A 17 24.16 -1.79 2.15
N ASP A 18 24.58 -0.57 1.79
CA ASP A 18 25.49 0.25 2.59
C ASP A 18 24.86 1.64 2.83
N LEU A 19 24.10 1.71 3.93
CA LEU A 19 23.44 2.94 4.36
C LEU A 19 24.41 3.99 4.92
N SER A 20 25.70 3.65 5.10
CA SER A 20 26.72 4.61 5.51
C SER A 20 27.31 5.40 4.33
N SER A 21 27.06 4.96 3.10
CA SER A 21 27.53 5.63 1.89
C SER A 21 26.84 6.97 1.68
N SER A 22 27.54 7.93 1.05
CA SER A 22 26.97 9.25 0.73
C SER A 22 25.75 9.14 -0.18
N ARG A 23 25.78 8.22 -1.15
CA ARG A 23 24.65 7.96 -2.08
C ARG A 23 23.41 7.45 -1.34
N ALA A 24 23.58 6.58 -0.35
CA ALA A 24 22.46 6.11 0.45
C ALA A 24 21.90 7.23 1.35
N ALA A 25 22.78 8.05 1.95
CA ALA A 25 22.37 9.20 2.75
C ALA A 25 21.56 10.23 1.94
N GLU A 26 21.99 10.53 0.70
CA GLU A 26 21.24 11.38 -0.23
C GLU A 26 19.87 10.80 -0.57
N LEU A 27 19.80 9.51 -0.90
CA LEU A 27 18.54 8.81 -1.17
C LEU A 27 17.58 8.86 0.04
N ILE A 28 18.08 8.58 1.24
CA ILE A 28 17.29 8.63 2.47
C ILE A 28 16.77 10.05 2.71
N SER A 29 17.62 11.07 2.55
CA SER A 29 17.21 12.47 2.70
C SER A 29 16.14 12.86 1.68
N GLN A 30 16.25 12.37 0.44
CA GLN A 30 15.26 12.60 -0.60
C GLN A 30 13.92 11.96 -0.23
N CYS A 31 13.91 10.68 0.17
CA CYS A 31 12.70 9.99 0.61
C CYS A 31 11.99 10.74 1.75
N ARG A 32 12.74 11.16 2.78
CA ARG A 32 12.18 11.92 3.91
C ARG A 32 11.58 13.24 3.46
N SER A 33 12.26 13.97 2.59
CA SER A 33 11.77 15.23 2.05
C SER A 33 10.50 15.04 1.21
N ASP A 34 10.41 13.96 0.43
CA ASP A 34 9.26 13.69 -0.41
C ASP A 34 8.04 13.27 0.42
N ILE A 35 8.25 12.42 1.43
CA ILE A 35 7.19 12.05 2.38
C ILE A 35 6.67 13.28 3.11
N GLN A 36 7.56 14.14 3.63
CA GLN A 36 7.14 15.34 4.35
C GLN A 36 6.33 16.32 3.48
N ARG A 37 6.68 16.44 2.18
CA ARG A 37 6.02 17.39 1.27
C ARG A 37 4.74 16.85 0.65
N ASN A 38 4.75 15.56 0.30
CA ASN A 38 3.74 14.97 -0.58
C ASN A 38 3.00 13.78 0.07
N GLY A 39 3.31 13.44 1.32
CA GLY A 39 2.81 12.23 1.97
C GLY A 39 3.36 10.93 1.40
N MET A 40 4.32 10.98 0.45
CA MET A 40 4.89 9.77 -0.16
C MET A 40 6.27 9.98 -0.76
N ALA A 41 7.04 8.90 -0.83
CA ALA A 41 8.23 8.77 -1.67
C ALA A 41 8.07 7.61 -2.65
N VAL A 42 8.35 7.86 -3.94
CA VAL A 42 8.24 6.85 -5.01
C VAL A 42 9.63 6.58 -5.59
N LEU A 43 10.04 5.31 -5.58
CA LEU A 43 11.31 4.82 -6.08
C LEU A 43 11.06 3.98 -7.34
N PRO A 44 11.06 4.59 -8.53
CA PRO A 44 10.73 3.89 -9.76
C PRO A 44 11.78 2.85 -10.15
N ARG A 45 11.33 1.72 -10.70
CA ARG A 45 12.21 0.60 -11.10
C ARG A 45 13.13 0.14 -9.97
N PHE A 46 12.58 0.08 -8.75
CA PHE A 46 13.27 -0.45 -7.58
C PHE A 46 13.57 -1.94 -7.75
N VAL A 47 12.58 -2.69 -8.24
CA VAL A 47 12.77 -4.08 -8.68
C VAL A 47 13.06 -4.10 -10.18
N HIS A 48 13.96 -5.00 -10.56
CA HIS A 48 14.32 -5.27 -11.94
C HIS A 48 13.11 -5.70 -12.78
N HIS A 49 12.94 -5.09 -13.95
CA HIS A 49 11.75 -5.29 -14.79
C HIS A 49 11.57 -6.74 -15.23
N GLU A 50 12.66 -7.47 -15.45
CA GLU A 50 12.68 -8.89 -15.81
C GLU A 50 12.06 -9.80 -14.75
N MET A 51 11.97 -9.36 -13.49
CA MET A 51 11.38 -10.14 -12.40
C MET A 51 9.85 -9.99 -12.32
N LEU A 52 9.31 -8.90 -12.86
CA LEU A 52 7.90 -8.54 -12.71
C LEU A 52 6.93 -9.56 -13.33
N PRO A 53 7.16 -10.13 -14.53
CA PRO A 53 6.26 -11.13 -15.10
C PRO A 53 6.09 -12.36 -14.20
N ALA A 54 7.17 -12.83 -13.56
CA ALA A 54 7.12 -13.97 -12.66
C ALA A 54 6.36 -13.64 -11.37
N MET A 55 6.61 -12.46 -10.78
CA MET A 55 5.87 -11.99 -9.59
C MET A 55 4.38 -11.80 -9.87
N ALA A 56 4.03 -11.21 -11.03
CA ALA A 56 2.65 -10.99 -11.42
C ALA A 56 1.90 -12.31 -11.68
N ALA A 57 2.57 -13.30 -12.30
CA ALA A 57 2.00 -14.63 -12.52
C ALA A 57 1.80 -15.41 -11.20
N GLU A 58 2.71 -15.29 -10.23
CA GLU A 58 2.53 -15.85 -8.89
C GLU A 58 1.31 -15.23 -8.20
N ALA A 59 1.19 -13.89 -8.23
CA ALA A 59 0.03 -13.18 -7.68
C ALA A 59 -1.28 -13.63 -8.35
N GLU A 60 -1.33 -13.69 -9.69
CA GLU A 60 -2.53 -14.15 -10.40
C GLU A 60 -2.94 -15.56 -9.96
N LYS A 61 -1.98 -16.49 -9.89
CA LYS A 61 -2.23 -17.87 -9.47
C LYS A 61 -2.75 -17.97 -8.04
N LEU A 62 -2.18 -17.21 -7.11
CA LEU A 62 -2.60 -17.20 -5.70
C LEU A 62 -3.96 -16.50 -5.54
N SER A 63 -4.31 -15.55 -6.41
CA SER A 63 -5.59 -14.84 -6.36
C SER A 63 -6.80 -15.77 -6.56
N THR A 64 -6.69 -16.78 -7.44
CA THR A 64 -7.81 -17.69 -7.77
C THR A 64 -8.34 -18.48 -6.57
N GLY A 65 -7.51 -18.73 -5.55
CA GLY A 65 -7.88 -19.44 -4.33
C GLY A 65 -8.09 -18.53 -3.11
N SER A 66 -8.00 -17.21 -3.28
CA SER A 66 -8.06 -16.24 -2.18
C SER A 66 -9.45 -15.65 -2.03
N TYR A 67 -9.75 -15.12 -0.84
CA TYR A 67 -11.02 -14.46 -0.57
C TYR A 67 -11.13 -13.13 -1.32
N HIS A 68 -12.22 -12.98 -2.07
CA HIS A 68 -12.59 -11.74 -2.72
C HIS A 68 -13.51 -10.94 -1.80
N GLN A 69 -13.07 -9.76 -1.37
CA GLN A 69 -13.92 -8.82 -0.62
C GLN A 69 -14.69 -7.95 -1.62
N ASP A 70 -15.98 -7.76 -1.38
CA ASP A 70 -16.83 -6.77 -2.06
C ASP A 70 -17.81 -6.22 -1.03
N LEU A 71 -17.63 -4.97 -0.64
CA LEU A 71 -18.39 -4.34 0.42
C LEU A 71 -18.56 -2.84 0.19
N VAL A 72 -19.51 -2.26 0.92
CA VAL A 72 -19.65 -0.81 1.04
C VAL A 72 -19.12 -0.40 2.42
N GLY A 73 -18.16 0.53 2.43
CA GLY A 73 -17.49 0.99 3.65
C GLY A 73 -17.39 2.51 3.70
N THR A 74 -16.92 3.02 4.84
CA THR A 74 -16.67 4.45 5.05
C THR A 74 -15.20 4.79 4.82
N PRO A 75 -14.87 6.07 4.52
CA PRO A 75 -13.48 6.48 4.40
C PRO A 75 -12.63 6.31 5.66
N TYR A 76 -13.27 6.14 6.81
CA TYR A 76 -12.61 6.05 8.12
C TYR A 76 -12.45 4.59 8.59
N LEU A 77 -12.88 3.61 7.78
CA LEU A 77 -12.77 2.17 8.06
C LEU A 77 -13.36 1.76 9.41
N GLU A 78 -14.46 2.42 9.79
CA GLU A 78 -15.19 2.17 11.02
C GLU A 78 -16.70 2.32 10.81
N VAL A 79 -17.48 1.76 11.73
CA VAL A 79 -18.92 2.01 11.79
C VAL A 79 -19.13 3.42 12.34
N PRO A 80 -19.75 4.34 11.58
CA PRO A 80 -19.90 5.71 12.04
C PRO A 80 -20.94 5.79 13.16
N GLY A 81 -20.75 6.74 14.08
CA GLY A 81 -21.71 7.02 15.15
C GLY A 81 -22.98 7.71 14.64
N GLU A 82 -24.09 7.57 15.36
CA GLU A 82 -25.41 8.11 14.98
C GLU A 82 -25.56 9.63 15.15
N HIS A 83 -24.55 10.31 15.70
CA HIS A 83 -24.60 11.75 16.02
C HIS A 83 -24.16 12.66 14.87
N TRP A 84 -23.65 12.09 13.77
CA TRP A 84 -23.14 12.88 12.66
C TRP A 84 -24.29 13.43 11.80
N PRO A 85 -24.18 14.68 11.29
CA PRO A 85 -25.08 15.19 10.25
C PRO A 85 -25.06 14.30 9.01
N ILE A 86 -26.18 14.23 8.28
CA ILE A 86 -26.35 13.31 7.13
C ILE A 86 -25.29 13.45 6.03
N ASP A 87 -24.78 14.66 5.80
CA ASP A 87 -23.77 14.95 4.77
C ASP A 87 -22.33 14.96 5.33
N HIS A 88 -22.11 14.46 6.55
CA HIS A 88 -20.79 14.48 7.17
C HIS A 88 -19.84 13.46 6.51
N PRO A 89 -18.54 13.77 6.29
CA PRO A 89 -17.58 12.86 5.66
C PRO A 89 -17.48 11.46 6.28
N ARG A 90 -17.72 11.34 7.59
CA ARG A 90 -17.74 10.04 8.28
C ARG A 90 -18.93 9.14 7.89
N LEU A 91 -20.02 9.72 7.37
CA LEU A 91 -21.16 8.99 6.84
C LEU A 91 -21.05 8.72 5.34
N ALA A 92 -20.05 9.30 4.66
CA ALA A 92 -19.78 8.98 3.27
C ALA A 92 -19.50 7.48 3.14
N SER A 93 -19.93 6.90 2.02
CA SER A 93 -19.69 5.49 1.74
C SER A 93 -19.36 5.27 0.28
N GLY A 94 -18.61 4.20 0.03
CA GLY A 94 -18.27 3.77 -1.32
C GLY A 94 -18.02 2.28 -1.35
N ARG A 95 -18.15 1.72 -2.56
CA ARG A 95 -17.84 0.31 -2.81
C ARG A 95 -16.33 0.10 -2.84
N SER A 96 -15.88 -0.96 -2.19
CA SER A 96 -14.51 -1.46 -2.24
C SER A 96 -14.56 -2.95 -2.56
N ALA A 97 -13.92 -3.32 -3.66
CA ALA A 97 -13.82 -4.69 -4.14
C ALA A 97 -12.38 -5.00 -4.55
N LEU A 98 -11.83 -6.10 -4.00
CA LEU A 98 -10.53 -6.66 -4.40
C LEU A 98 -10.34 -8.07 -3.84
N THR A 99 -9.33 -8.77 -4.32
CA THR A 99 -8.79 -9.97 -3.68
C THR A 99 -7.51 -9.62 -2.94
N ALA A 100 -7.48 -9.75 -1.62
CA ALA A 100 -6.25 -9.60 -0.83
C ALA A 100 -5.61 -10.98 -0.62
N ILE A 101 -4.50 -11.24 -1.29
CA ILE A 101 -3.76 -12.50 -1.19
C ILE A 101 -2.96 -12.48 0.12
N PRO A 102 -3.27 -13.35 1.10
CA PRO A 102 -2.65 -13.30 2.42
C PRO A 102 -1.21 -13.84 2.42
N TYR A 103 -0.42 -13.45 3.43
CA TYR A 103 1.00 -13.79 3.52
C TYR A 103 1.28 -15.30 3.59
N ASP A 104 0.49 -16.03 4.36
CA ASP A 104 0.66 -17.46 4.63
C ASP A 104 0.48 -18.37 3.40
N VAL A 105 -0.09 -17.87 2.29
CA VAL A 105 -0.20 -18.65 1.04
C VAL A 105 1.01 -18.49 0.12
N PHE A 106 1.93 -17.56 0.41
CA PHE A 106 3.12 -17.37 -0.41
C PHE A 106 4.14 -18.49 -0.17
N PRO A 107 4.61 -19.18 -1.22
CA PRO A 107 5.62 -20.22 -1.08
C PRO A 107 6.96 -19.64 -0.62
N GLU A 108 7.81 -20.45 0.02
CA GLU A 108 9.17 -20.05 0.42
C GLU A 108 10.04 -19.61 -0.77
N SER A 109 9.72 -20.08 -1.98
CA SER A 109 10.37 -19.67 -3.22
C SER A 109 9.89 -18.33 -3.77
N SER A 110 8.90 -17.68 -3.13
CA SER A 110 8.34 -16.41 -3.60
C SER A 110 9.39 -15.30 -3.54
N ALA A 111 9.53 -14.56 -4.63
CA ALA A 111 10.40 -13.39 -4.70
C ALA A 111 9.87 -12.22 -3.85
N LEU A 112 8.54 -12.08 -3.73
CA LEU A 112 7.93 -11.06 -2.87
C LEU A 112 8.20 -11.35 -1.39
N ARG A 113 8.07 -12.62 -1.00
CA ARG A 113 8.41 -13.06 0.36
C ARG A 113 9.90 -12.85 0.64
N ALA A 114 10.77 -13.24 -0.28
CA ALA A 114 12.20 -13.03 -0.16
C ALA A 114 12.56 -11.54 0.05
N LEU A 115 11.93 -10.62 -0.71
CA LEU A 115 12.10 -9.18 -0.50
C LEU A 115 11.60 -8.71 0.86
N TYR A 116 10.39 -9.12 1.26
CA TYR A 116 9.79 -8.71 2.53
C TYR A 116 10.65 -9.14 3.73
N GLU A 117 11.11 -10.38 3.73
CA GLU A 117 11.96 -10.99 4.77
C GLU A 117 13.42 -10.48 4.73
N TRP A 118 13.79 -9.62 3.77
CA TRP A 118 15.17 -9.16 3.59
C TRP A 118 15.54 -7.97 4.49
N ASP A 119 16.52 -8.17 5.38
CA ASP A 119 16.91 -7.15 6.37
C ASP A 119 17.47 -5.84 5.79
N PRO A 120 18.27 -5.83 4.70
CA PRO A 120 18.64 -4.60 4.02
C PRO A 120 17.46 -3.74 3.59
N LEU A 121 16.37 -4.36 3.09
CA LEU A 121 15.16 -3.61 2.73
C LEU A 121 14.49 -3.01 3.97
N LEU A 122 14.33 -3.80 5.05
CA LEU A 122 13.79 -3.32 6.33
C LEU A 122 14.58 -2.12 6.86
N ARG A 123 15.91 -2.24 6.92
CA ARG A 123 16.79 -1.15 7.42
C ARG A 123 16.72 0.09 6.55
N PHE A 124 16.63 -0.07 5.22
CA PHE A 124 16.45 1.05 4.31
C PHE A 124 15.12 1.76 4.53
N ILE A 125 14.01 1.02 4.64
CA ILE A 125 12.68 1.57 4.89
C ILE A 125 12.67 2.31 6.23
N GLN A 126 13.23 1.71 7.30
CA GLN A 126 13.38 2.37 8.60
C GLN A 126 14.09 3.71 8.47
N ALA A 127 15.23 3.73 7.79
CA ALA A 127 16.01 4.95 7.59
C ALA A 127 15.25 5.98 6.74
N ALA A 128 14.59 5.57 5.66
CA ALA A 128 13.81 6.42 4.76
C ALA A 128 12.59 7.04 5.44
N LEU A 129 11.95 6.33 6.37
CA LEU A 129 10.85 6.85 7.20
C LEU A 129 11.35 7.72 8.37
N GLY A 130 12.65 7.69 8.69
CA GLY A 130 13.20 8.44 9.81
C GLY A 130 12.83 7.88 11.19
N LEU A 131 12.67 6.55 11.29
CA LEU A 131 12.23 5.89 12.51
C LEU A 131 13.38 5.28 13.30
N ASP A 132 13.29 5.35 14.62
CA ASP A 132 14.27 4.73 15.53
C ASP A 132 14.17 3.20 15.53
N ALA A 133 12.97 2.67 15.30
CA ALA A 133 12.72 1.23 15.19
C ALA A 133 11.65 0.96 14.14
N LEU A 134 11.79 -0.18 13.45
CA LEU A 134 10.83 -0.70 12.50
C LEU A 134 10.85 -2.23 12.57
N TYR A 135 9.66 -2.81 12.67
CA TYR A 135 9.46 -4.25 12.75
C TYR A 135 8.60 -4.72 11.58
N ARG A 136 8.88 -5.92 11.09
CA ARG A 136 7.94 -6.64 10.22
C ARG A 136 6.66 -6.92 10.99
N TYR A 137 5.51 -6.76 10.35
CA TYR A 137 4.23 -7.07 10.98
C TYR A 137 4.18 -8.56 11.33
N ALA A 138 3.68 -8.89 12.52
CA ALA A 138 3.68 -10.27 13.04
C ALA A 138 2.46 -11.07 12.56
N ASP A 139 1.49 -10.40 11.94
CA ASP A 139 0.27 -11.01 11.46
C ASP A 139 0.50 -11.98 10.28
N PRO A 140 0.10 -13.26 10.40
CA PRO A 140 0.37 -14.26 9.38
C PRO A 140 -0.43 -14.05 8.09
N LEU A 141 -1.40 -13.13 8.04
CA LEU A 141 -2.17 -12.83 6.84
C LEU A 141 -1.73 -11.51 6.21
N SER A 142 -1.42 -10.51 7.03
CA SER A 142 -1.20 -9.12 6.57
C SER A 142 0.26 -8.65 6.57
N ALA A 143 1.20 -9.46 7.08
CA ALA A 143 2.64 -9.19 7.00
C ALA A 143 3.13 -8.83 5.60
N LEU A 144 2.70 -9.59 4.60
CA LEU A 144 2.83 -9.27 3.20
C LEU A 144 1.54 -9.71 2.53
N ASN A 145 0.93 -8.84 1.73
CA ASN A 145 -0.22 -9.23 0.94
C ASN A 145 -0.15 -8.61 -0.45
N VAL A 146 -0.88 -9.19 -1.40
CA VAL A 146 -1.06 -8.57 -2.71
C VAL A 146 -2.52 -8.22 -2.88
N ALA A 147 -2.79 -6.94 -3.15
CA ALA A 147 -4.09 -6.53 -3.67
C ALA A 147 -4.13 -6.90 -5.16
N ALA A 148 -4.83 -7.98 -5.46
CA ALA A 148 -5.15 -8.41 -6.81
C ALA A 148 -6.56 -7.90 -7.17
N MET A 149 -6.62 -6.97 -8.11
CA MET A 149 -7.84 -6.30 -8.49
C MET A 149 -8.14 -6.55 -9.98
N HIS A 150 -9.28 -7.18 -10.26
CA HIS A 150 -9.70 -7.63 -11.58
C HIS A 150 -10.74 -6.68 -12.20
N ASP A 151 -11.32 -7.06 -13.34
CA ASP A 151 -12.37 -6.29 -14.01
C ASP A 151 -13.52 -5.97 -13.06
N GLY A 152 -13.86 -4.68 -12.93
CA GLY A 152 -14.92 -4.21 -12.06
C GLY A 152 -14.52 -3.90 -10.61
N ASP A 153 -13.31 -4.26 -10.20
CA ASP A 153 -12.77 -3.95 -8.88
C ASP A 153 -12.39 -2.49 -8.74
N GLU A 154 -12.52 -1.97 -7.53
CA GLU A 154 -12.24 -0.59 -7.16
C GLU A 154 -11.97 -0.49 -5.65
N LEU A 155 -11.33 0.57 -5.21
CA LEU A 155 -11.27 0.91 -3.79
C LEU A 155 -11.86 2.30 -3.61
N ALA A 156 -12.91 2.40 -2.80
CA ALA A 156 -13.46 3.68 -2.41
C ALA A 156 -12.42 4.55 -1.69
N TRP A 157 -12.70 5.85 -1.60
CA TRP A 157 -11.94 6.78 -0.77
C TRP A 157 -11.83 6.25 0.66
N HIS A 158 -10.61 6.14 1.17
CA HIS A 158 -10.32 5.77 2.54
C HIS A 158 -9.00 6.36 3.04
N PHE A 159 -8.84 6.31 4.36
CA PHE A 159 -7.57 6.45 5.06
C PHE A 159 -7.10 5.08 5.53
N ASP A 160 -5.79 4.93 5.69
CA ASP A 160 -5.22 3.74 6.32
C ASP A 160 -5.30 3.82 7.85
N GLN A 161 -5.34 2.65 8.49
CA GLN A 161 -5.21 2.54 9.95
C GLN A 161 -3.74 2.59 10.39
N THR A 162 -2.80 2.21 9.52
CA THR A 162 -1.35 2.24 9.80
C THR A 162 -0.75 3.61 9.52
N ASP A 163 0.35 3.94 10.22
CA ASP A 163 1.07 5.22 10.04
C ASP A 163 1.50 5.41 8.58
N PHE A 164 1.94 4.32 7.96
CA PHE A 164 2.40 4.27 6.58
C PHE A 164 2.15 2.89 5.99
N VAL A 165 2.25 2.81 4.67
CA VAL A 165 2.21 1.58 3.88
C VAL A 165 3.41 1.58 2.95
N VAL A 166 4.08 0.44 2.86
CA VAL A 166 5.11 0.20 1.84
C VAL A 166 4.51 -0.68 0.77
N SER A 167 4.60 -0.24 -0.49
CA SER A 167 4.02 -0.97 -1.61
C SER A 167 5.00 -1.18 -2.75
N LEU A 168 4.83 -2.28 -3.49
CA LEU A 168 5.57 -2.57 -4.71
C LEU A 168 4.57 -2.83 -5.85
N ALA A 169 4.59 -1.97 -6.86
CA ALA A 169 3.75 -2.13 -8.05
C ALA A 169 4.23 -3.32 -8.88
N LEU A 170 3.35 -4.28 -9.20
CA LEU A 170 3.72 -5.50 -9.94
C LEU A 170 3.16 -5.50 -11.36
N GLN A 171 1.89 -5.12 -11.51
CA GLN A 171 1.18 -5.13 -12.78
C GLN A 171 0.16 -4.00 -12.84
N ARG A 172 0.21 -3.21 -13.91
CA ARG A 172 -0.78 -2.18 -14.20
C ARG A 172 -1.91 -2.78 -15.05
N PRO A 173 -3.18 -2.41 -14.80
CA PRO A 173 -4.27 -2.77 -15.70
C PRO A 173 -4.20 -1.98 -17.01
N HIS A 174 -5.02 -2.33 -17.99
CA HIS A 174 -5.11 -1.57 -19.25
C HIS A 174 -5.90 -0.27 -19.11
N ILE A 175 -6.99 -0.30 -18.34
CA ILE A 175 -7.92 0.84 -18.19
C ILE A 175 -8.28 0.96 -16.70
N GLY A 176 -8.26 2.19 -16.20
CA GLY A 176 -8.58 2.49 -14.80
C GLY A 176 -7.49 2.04 -13.84
N GLY A 177 -7.87 1.79 -12.59
CA GLY A 177 -6.93 1.36 -11.54
C GLY A 177 -5.91 2.42 -11.14
N GLU A 178 -6.13 3.69 -11.51
CA GLU A 178 -5.31 4.79 -11.05
C GLU A 178 -5.36 4.87 -9.52
N PHE A 179 -4.20 5.04 -8.90
CA PHE A 179 -4.12 5.38 -7.48
C PHE A 179 -4.28 6.90 -7.35
N VAL A 180 -5.42 7.31 -6.80
CA VAL A 180 -5.79 8.72 -6.65
C VAL A 180 -5.67 9.08 -5.18
N CYS A 181 -5.04 10.21 -4.88
CA CYS A 181 -4.68 10.59 -3.52
C CYS A 181 -4.89 12.08 -3.30
N ALA A 182 -5.41 12.45 -2.13
CA ALA A 182 -5.35 13.78 -1.55
C ALA A 182 -4.38 13.73 -0.35
N PRO A 183 -3.11 14.13 -0.55
CA PRO A 183 -2.06 13.89 0.44
C PRO A 183 -2.21 14.81 1.65
N LEU A 184 -2.00 14.25 2.85
CA LEU A 184 -1.90 14.99 4.11
C LEU A 184 -3.07 15.95 4.37
N VAL A 185 -4.28 15.58 3.93
CA VAL A 185 -5.49 16.39 4.10
C VAL A 185 -5.95 16.50 5.55
N ARG A 186 -5.47 15.60 6.42
CA ARG A 186 -5.72 15.62 7.86
C ARG A 186 -4.44 15.41 8.68
N SER A 187 -4.56 15.55 10.00
CA SER A 187 -3.49 15.32 10.96
C SER A 187 -4.05 14.72 12.27
N PRO A 188 -3.21 14.22 13.19
CA PRO A 188 -3.68 13.65 14.46
C PRO A 188 -4.59 14.60 15.27
N ASP A 189 -4.36 15.91 15.18
CA ASP A 189 -5.09 16.92 15.95
C ASP A 189 -6.17 17.65 15.14
N ASN A 190 -6.29 17.36 13.83
CA ASN A 190 -7.27 18.00 12.96
C ASN A 190 -7.68 17.08 11.80
N GLU A 191 -8.93 16.61 11.85
CA GLU A 191 -9.54 15.76 10.83
C GLU A 191 -9.89 16.50 9.54
N ASN A 192 -9.99 17.84 9.59
CA ASN A 192 -10.22 18.70 8.43
C ASN A 192 -11.42 18.28 7.55
N TYR A 193 -12.57 18.06 8.18
CA TYR A 193 -13.77 17.52 7.53
C TYR A 193 -14.22 18.30 6.30
N GLU A 194 -14.05 19.63 6.28
CA GLU A 194 -14.41 20.46 5.12
C GLU A 194 -13.56 20.09 3.89
N LEU A 195 -12.24 19.99 4.05
CA LEU A 195 -11.34 19.59 2.96
C LEU A 195 -11.58 18.13 2.55
N VAL A 196 -11.83 17.25 3.51
CA VAL A 196 -12.16 15.85 3.21
C VAL A 196 -13.46 15.76 2.42
N ALA A 197 -14.52 16.51 2.80
CA ALA A 197 -15.76 16.58 2.04
C ALA A 197 -15.52 17.03 0.60
N SER A 198 -14.70 18.07 0.42
CA SER A 198 -14.32 18.58 -0.90
C SER A 198 -13.62 17.51 -1.75
N CYS A 199 -12.74 16.70 -1.15
CA CYS A 199 -12.09 15.58 -1.85
C CYS A 199 -13.08 14.45 -2.20
N LEU A 200 -13.99 14.11 -1.28
CA LEU A 200 -14.99 13.06 -1.49
C LEU A 200 -15.98 13.40 -2.62
N ASN A 201 -16.28 14.69 -2.79
CA ASN A 201 -17.17 15.19 -3.85
C ASN A 201 -16.46 15.44 -5.19
N ASP A 202 -15.14 15.23 -5.25
CA ASP A 202 -14.31 15.57 -6.42
C ASP A 202 -14.47 17.07 -6.83
N ASP A 203 -14.56 17.97 -5.84
CA ASP A 203 -14.77 19.40 -6.08
C ASP A 203 -13.57 20.06 -6.79
N ASP A 204 -13.84 21.08 -7.60
CA ASP A 204 -12.82 21.91 -8.23
C ASP A 204 -11.90 22.56 -7.18
N GLY A 205 -10.59 22.29 -7.28
CA GLY A 205 -9.59 22.82 -6.36
C GLY A 205 -9.28 21.91 -5.16
N ALA A 206 -9.96 20.77 -5.01
CA ALA A 206 -9.52 19.73 -4.08
C ALA A 206 -8.09 19.28 -4.44
N PRO A 207 -7.20 19.04 -3.45
CA PRO A 207 -5.79 18.71 -3.68
C PRO A 207 -5.60 17.26 -4.12
N ILE A 208 -6.37 16.81 -5.12
CA ILE A 208 -6.38 15.45 -5.63
C ILE A 208 -5.32 15.30 -6.72
N ILE A 209 -4.48 14.29 -6.57
CA ILE A 209 -3.44 13.91 -7.54
C ILE A 209 -3.58 12.46 -7.95
N VAL A 210 -3.16 12.14 -9.17
CA VAL A 210 -2.95 10.76 -9.63
C VAL A 210 -1.49 10.40 -9.39
N VAL A 211 -1.24 9.39 -8.57
CA VAL A 211 0.12 8.95 -8.27
C VAL A 211 0.60 8.02 -9.39
N PRO A 212 1.82 8.22 -9.94
CA PRO A 212 2.37 7.34 -10.95
C PRO A 212 2.48 5.89 -10.48
N PHE A 213 1.85 4.97 -11.21
CA PHE A 213 1.89 3.54 -10.93
C PHE A 213 2.74 2.80 -11.96
N GLU A 214 4.07 2.91 -11.90
CA GLU A 214 5.00 2.18 -12.78
C GLU A 214 5.38 0.83 -12.17
N PRO A 215 5.15 -0.31 -12.85
CA PRO A 215 5.59 -1.62 -12.37
C PRO A 215 7.07 -1.65 -11.97
N GLY A 216 7.39 -2.30 -10.85
CA GLY A 216 8.69 -2.32 -10.21
C GLY A 216 8.99 -1.15 -9.28
N SER A 217 8.07 -0.18 -9.14
CA SER A 217 8.25 0.96 -8.23
C SER A 217 7.96 0.57 -6.79
N LEU A 218 8.88 0.92 -5.87
CA LEU A 218 8.63 0.87 -4.43
C LEU A 218 8.07 2.23 -3.98
N MET A 219 7.00 2.24 -3.20
CA MET A 219 6.43 3.45 -2.64
C MET A 219 6.31 3.34 -1.13
N LEU A 220 6.74 4.40 -0.42
CA LEU A 220 6.48 4.62 0.99
C LEU A 220 5.39 5.69 1.05
N PHE A 221 4.25 5.39 1.67
CA PHE A 221 3.07 6.25 1.64
C PHE A 221 2.48 6.44 3.03
N GLU A 222 2.20 7.69 3.41
CA GLU A 222 1.53 8.07 4.67
C GLU A 222 0.01 8.06 4.49
N GLY A 223 -0.58 6.87 4.49
CA GLY A 223 -2.00 6.67 4.22
C GLY A 223 -2.93 7.06 5.38
N ARG A 224 -2.44 7.19 6.62
CA ARG A 224 -3.28 7.62 7.74
C ARG A 224 -3.82 9.03 7.54
N ASN A 225 -2.99 9.92 7.01
CA ASN A 225 -3.32 11.35 6.85
C ASN A 225 -3.69 11.73 5.42
N SER A 226 -3.57 10.79 4.48
CA SER A 226 -3.82 11.01 3.06
C SER A 226 -5.03 10.21 2.60
N LEU A 227 -6.07 10.91 2.14
CA LEU A 227 -7.27 10.26 1.61
C LEU A 227 -6.94 9.67 0.24
N HIS A 228 -7.26 8.42 -0.01
CA HIS A 228 -6.90 7.78 -1.28
C HIS A 228 -7.91 6.75 -1.76
N ARG A 229 -7.95 6.52 -3.07
CA ARG A 229 -8.83 5.56 -3.75
C ARG A 229 -8.11 4.87 -4.89
N VAL A 230 -8.67 3.76 -5.36
CA VAL A 230 -8.29 3.14 -6.63
C VAL A 230 -9.49 3.17 -7.55
N ASN A 231 -9.38 3.87 -8.67
CA ASN A 231 -10.45 3.93 -9.65
C ASN A 231 -10.80 2.55 -10.18
N LYS A 232 -12.06 2.37 -10.59
CA LYS A 232 -12.56 1.13 -11.15
C LYS A 232 -11.70 0.63 -12.30
N ILE A 233 -11.33 -0.65 -12.22
CA ILE A 233 -10.57 -1.34 -13.27
C ILE A 233 -11.52 -1.80 -14.36
N SER A 234 -11.07 -1.72 -15.60
CA SER A 234 -11.80 -2.24 -16.75
C SER A 234 -10.88 -3.06 -17.66
N GLY A 235 -11.36 -4.23 -18.04
CA GLY A 235 -10.69 -5.15 -18.95
C GLY A 235 -9.96 -6.32 -18.28
N PRO A 236 -9.32 -7.18 -19.08
CA PRO A 236 -8.92 -8.52 -18.64
C PRO A 236 -7.61 -8.58 -17.86
N VAL A 237 -6.86 -7.48 -17.76
CA VAL A 237 -5.56 -7.44 -17.08
C VAL A 237 -5.74 -6.84 -15.70
N ALA A 238 -5.49 -7.66 -14.67
CA ALA A 238 -5.59 -7.27 -13.29
C ALA A 238 -4.51 -6.24 -12.89
N ARG A 239 -4.86 -5.40 -11.91
CA ARG A 239 -3.91 -4.55 -11.18
C ARG A 239 -3.37 -5.33 -10.00
N HIS A 240 -2.05 -5.51 -9.94
CA HIS A 240 -1.37 -6.17 -8.82
C HIS A 240 -0.43 -5.21 -8.12
N VAL A 241 -0.62 -5.04 -6.81
CA VAL A 241 0.30 -4.30 -5.93
C VAL A 241 0.55 -5.12 -4.66
N ALA A 242 1.82 -5.34 -4.35
CA ALA A 242 2.22 -5.93 -3.07
C ALA A 242 2.23 -4.84 -2.00
N LEU A 243 1.75 -5.17 -0.81
CA LEU A 243 1.72 -4.34 0.39
C LEU A 243 2.58 -5.05 1.46
N LEU A 244 3.66 -4.39 1.87
CA LEU A 244 4.64 -4.90 2.81
C LEU A 244 4.36 -4.26 4.17
N GLY A 245 3.91 -5.07 5.12
CA GLY A 245 3.47 -4.64 6.44
C GLY A 245 4.64 -4.41 7.39
N TYR A 246 4.76 -3.20 7.92
CA TYR A 246 5.72 -2.88 8.97
C TYR A 246 5.07 -2.00 10.04
N ASP A 247 5.61 -2.06 11.26
CA ASP A 247 5.12 -1.27 12.39
C ASP A 247 6.28 -0.75 13.25
N ARG A 248 6.02 0.31 14.02
CA ARG A 248 6.96 0.89 14.99
C ARG A 248 7.05 0.05 16.26
N LEU A 249 6.03 -0.76 16.53
CA LEU A 249 5.96 -1.65 17.67
C LEU A 249 6.19 -3.10 17.22
N PRO A 250 6.87 -3.93 18.03
CA PRO A 250 6.98 -5.35 17.77
C PRO A 250 5.64 -6.06 17.99
N GLU A 251 5.51 -7.27 17.44
CA GLU A 251 4.36 -8.17 17.65
C GLU A 251 2.99 -7.55 17.33
N GLN A 252 2.93 -6.62 16.37
CA GLN A 252 1.65 -6.04 15.96
C GLN A 252 0.90 -6.98 15.01
N HIS A 253 -0.41 -7.08 15.26
CA HIS A 253 -1.35 -7.93 14.53
C HIS A 253 -2.54 -7.13 14.02
N GLY A 254 -3.09 -7.57 12.89
CA GLY A 254 -4.31 -6.97 12.36
C GLY A 254 -5.51 -7.30 13.24
N SER A 255 -6.50 -6.41 13.31
CA SER A 255 -7.73 -6.71 14.04
C SER A 255 -8.47 -7.89 13.40
N GLU A 256 -9.15 -8.70 14.22
CA GLU A 256 -9.98 -9.81 13.75
C GLU A 256 -11.02 -9.36 12.71
N LEU A 257 -11.59 -8.17 12.90
CA LEU A 257 -12.53 -7.56 11.96
C LEU A 257 -11.87 -7.30 10.60
N LEU A 258 -10.71 -6.63 10.58
CA LEU A 258 -10.00 -6.36 9.33
C LEU A 258 -9.59 -7.64 8.61
N LYS A 259 -9.11 -8.64 9.35
CA LYS A 259 -8.74 -9.92 8.75
C LYS A 259 -9.94 -10.63 8.14
N THR A 260 -11.07 -10.67 8.85
CA THR A 260 -12.32 -11.24 8.33
C THR A 260 -12.76 -10.52 7.06
N ILE A 261 -12.73 -9.18 7.05
CA ILE A 261 -13.12 -8.37 5.91
C ILE A 261 -12.18 -8.60 4.70
N ARG A 262 -10.86 -8.63 4.91
CA ARG A 262 -9.90 -8.71 3.81
C ARG A 262 -9.62 -10.12 3.32
N TYR A 263 -9.65 -11.10 4.22
CA TYR A 263 -9.19 -12.47 3.95
C TYR A 263 -10.27 -13.54 4.16
N GLY A 264 -11.46 -13.17 4.65
CA GLY A 264 -12.55 -14.11 4.94
C GLY A 264 -12.28 -15.04 6.14
N ARG A 265 -11.19 -14.80 6.87
CA ARG A 265 -10.73 -15.60 8.04
C ARG A 265 -9.81 -14.77 8.92
N THR A 266 -9.49 -15.27 10.12
CA THR A 266 -8.62 -14.55 11.07
C THR A 266 -7.31 -15.24 11.42
N THR A 267 -7.11 -16.48 10.95
CA THR A 267 -5.89 -17.27 11.09
C THR A 267 -5.61 -18.03 9.83
#